data_AF-A0A3M1CR75-F1
#
_entry.id   AF-A0A3M1CR75-F1
#
_cell.length_a   1.000
_cell.length_b   1.000
_cell.length_c   1.000
_cell.angle_alpha   90.00
_cell.angle_beta   90.00
_cell.angle_gamma   90.00
#
_symmetry.space_group_name_H-M   'P 1'
#
loop_
_entity.id
_entity.type
_entity.pdbx_description
1 polymer ?
#
loop_
_entity_poly.entity_id
_entity_poly.type
_entity_poly.pdbx_seq_one_letter_code
_entity_poly.pdbx_strand_id
1 'polypeptide(L)'
;MSREPEGMVATDPALSAEAASRVLALPEVSRGGRFWVHRAGEVRRWVGGPRRTLPVVAADRAAAELVGARLARGRWPADAALAQAVITAPAARRLGLSPDVALPFALLVEGATISVVGVVAPDPARPEFSGVLYLSPETAVTSIAADDNAVGGYVLEAEPDDQPRVARAAPLAARPAAPGRVGVLLPPDPVVLRDLVEGRLRIVVFGVGAVAGVLGVVSVAVNSWTSVVERRVELATRMALGSTARRLGSEIVVEASLVGLAAGLLGVTAGLTGGVLFGALHAWPMAFSAWSSPLAVAAGVLAGALAGLVPARQTARVDPALVLRAP
;
A
#
# COMPACT_ATOMS: atom_id res chain seq x y z
N MET A 1 33.85 28.79 38.44
CA MET A 1 34.09 28.21 37.10
C MET A 1 33.20 27.00 36.94
N SER A 2 31.94 27.26 36.60
CA SER A 2 30.89 26.28 36.32
C SER A 2 31.15 25.65 34.96
N ARG A 3 31.42 24.34 34.93
CA ARG A 3 31.46 23.57 33.68
C ARG A 3 30.03 23.51 33.13
N GLU A 4 29.81 24.19 32.01
CA GLU A 4 28.62 23.96 31.18
C GLU A 4 28.66 22.51 30.66
N PRO A 5 27.52 21.81 30.59
CA PRO A 5 27.48 20.47 30.03
C PRO A 5 27.62 20.57 28.50
N GLU A 6 28.85 20.43 28.02
CA GLU A 6 29.17 20.25 26.60
C GLU A 6 28.60 18.90 26.14
N GLY A 7 27.39 18.97 25.60
CA GLY A 7 26.72 17.89 24.90
C GLY A 7 26.51 18.25 23.44
N MET A 8 27.07 17.46 22.53
CA MET A 8 27.04 17.75 21.08
C MET A 8 25.61 17.89 20.50
N VAL A 9 24.60 17.36 21.20
CA VAL A 9 23.18 17.43 20.84
C VAL A 9 22.56 18.82 21.13
N ALA A 10 23.02 19.49 22.18
CA ALA A 10 22.60 20.85 22.51
C ALA A 10 23.34 21.91 21.66
N THR A 11 24.42 21.51 20.99
CA THR A 11 25.30 22.39 20.20
C THR A 11 25.27 22.10 18.71
N ASP A 12 24.51 21.10 18.23
CA ASP A 12 24.33 20.94 16.77
C ASP A 12 23.52 22.13 16.23
N PRO A 13 24.14 23.03 15.44
CA PRO A 13 23.44 24.19 14.90
C PRO A 13 22.22 23.78 14.06
N ALA A 14 22.24 22.57 13.50
CA ALA A 14 21.14 22.03 12.70
C ALA A 14 19.90 21.64 13.51
N LEU A 15 19.99 21.53 14.85
CA LEU A 15 18.88 21.19 15.75
C LEU A 15 18.53 22.35 16.70
N SER A 16 19.18 23.50 16.52
CA SER A 16 18.91 24.73 17.26
C SER A 16 17.46 25.21 17.08
N ALA A 17 16.96 25.99 18.03
CA ALA A 17 15.63 26.61 17.94
C ALA A 17 15.49 27.49 16.69
N GLU A 18 16.57 28.14 16.25
CA GLU A 18 16.60 28.97 15.04
C GLU A 18 16.59 28.11 13.77
N ALA A 19 17.35 27.01 13.71
CA ALA A 19 17.26 26.08 12.59
C ALA A 19 15.86 25.47 12.49
N ALA A 20 15.26 25.13 13.64
CA ALA A 20 13.92 24.59 13.69
C ALA A 20 12.86 25.58 13.19
N SER A 21 12.94 26.86 13.58
CA SER A 21 12.01 27.86 13.08
C SER A 21 12.12 28.05 11.57
N ARG A 22 13.34 28.01 11.00
CA ARG A 22 13.54 28.05 9.55
C ARG A 22 12.96 26.84 8.82
N VAL A 23 13.20 25.63 9.34
CA VAL A 23 12.70 24.39 8.72
C VAL A 23 11.19 24.28 8.80
N LEU A 24 10.60 24.64 9.94
CA LEU A 24 9.15 24.60 10.15
C LEU A 24 8.40 25.75 9.45
N ALA A 25 9.11 26.81 9.04
CA ALA A 25 8.54 27.92 8.27
C ALA A 25 8.59 27.70 6.75
N LEU A 26 9.05 26.53 6.27
CA LEU A 26 8.98 26.21 4.85
C LEU A 26 7.51 26.19 4.39
N PRO A 27 7.17 26.85 3.27
CA PRO A 27 5.78 27.05 2.88
C PRO A 27 5.06 25.74 2.52
N GLU A 28 5.81 24.73 2.08
CA GLU A 28 5.29 23.41 1.75
C GLU A 28 5.18 22.46 2.96
N VAL A 29 5.57 22.90 4.17
CA VAL A 29 5.45 22.09 5.39
C VAL A 29 4.15 22.46 6.11
N SER A 30 3.21 21.51 6.18
CA SER A 30 1.93 21.71 6.86
C SER A 30 2.05 21.55 8.37
N ARG A 31 2.90 20.61 8.81
CA ARG A 31 3.20 20.37 10.21
C ARG A 31 4.61 19.81 10.35
N GLY A 32 5.27 20.06 11.47
CA GLY A 32 6.53 19.41 11.75
C GLY A 32 6.91 19.48 13.22
N GLY A 33 7.90 18.69 13.60
CA GLY A 33 8.48 18.72 14.94
C GLY A 33 9.87 18.13 14.98
N ARG A 34 10.54 18.34 16.10
CA ARG A 34 11.89 17.83 16.34
C ARG A 34 11.86 16.56 17.15
N PHE A 35 12.86 15.71 16.94
CA PHE A 35 13.08 14.54 17.76
C PHE A 35 14.57 14.25 17.94
N TRP A 36 14.87 13.53 19.01
CA TRP A 36 16.17 12.99 19.35
C TRP A 36 15.97 11.59 19.90
N VAL A 37 16.68 10.64 19.31
CA VAL A 37 16.72 9.28 19.84
C VAL A 37 17.92 9.20 20.77
N HIS A 38 17.65 9.10 22.06
CA HIS A 38 18.66 8.85 23.07
C HIS A 38 18.87 7.34 23.19
N ARG A 39 20.09 6.88 23.53
CA ARG A 39 20.31 5.47 23.83
C ARG A 39 19.41 5.01 24.98
N ALA A 40 19.14 3.70 25.00
CA ALA A 40 18.29 3.10 26.02
C ALA A 40 18.82 3.41 27.42
N GLY A 41 18.11 4.27 28.15
CA GLY A 41 18.49 4.66 29.49
C GLY A 41 18.00 3.66 30.53
N GLU A 42 18.71 3.55 31.65
CA GLU A 42 18.21 2.85 32.83
C GLU A 42 16.99 3.60 33.38
N VAL A 43 15.82 2.96 33.24
CA VAL A 43 14.56 3.43 33.78
C VAL A 43 14.16 2.55 34.96
N ARG A 44 13.90 3.17 36.11
CA ARG A 44 13.34 2.49 37.29
C ARG A 44 12.23 3.31 37.91
N ARG A 45 11.37 2.66 38.69
CA ARG A 45 10.42 3.40 39.54
C ARG A 45 11.18 4.13 40.63
N TRP A 46 10.70 5.32 41.01
CA TRP A 46 11.25 6.07 42.15
C TRP A 46 11.26 5.24 43.44
N VAL A 47 10.26 4.37 43.63
CA VAL A 47 10.16 3.46 44.78
C VAL A 47 10.23 2.01 44.32
N GLY A 48 11.31 1.30 44.67
CA GLY A 48 11.37 -0.16 44.75
C GLY A 48 11.13 -0.97 43.47
N GLY A 49 11.46 -0.44 42.28
CA GLY A 49 11.30 -1.15 41.00
C GLY A 49 12.58 -1.83 40.48
N PRO A 50 12.47 -2.95 39.74
CA PRO A 50 13.61 -3.51 39.01
C PRO A 50 14.12 -2.51 37.97
N ARG A 51 15.45 -2.43 37.82
CA ARG A 51 16.08 -1.63 36.76
C ARG A 51 15.75 -2.25 35.41
N ARG A 52 15.21 -1.45 34.48
CA ARG A 52 14.96 -1.89 33.11
C ARG A 52 15.45 -0.82 32.15
N THR A 53 16.06 -1.25 31.07
CA THR A 53 16.47 -0.36 29.99
C THR A 53 15.29 -0.12 29.06
N LEU A 54 14.90 1.14 28.91
CA LEU A 54 13.89 1.54 27.93
C LEU A 54 14.50 2.55 26.95
N PRO A 55 14.17 2.44 25.65
CA PRO A 55 14.50 3.49 24.70
C PRO A 55 13.78 4.79 25.11
N VAL A 56 14.54 5.87 25.18
CA VAL A 56 14.05 7.21 25.52
C VAL A 56 14.12 8.04 24.25
N VAL A 57 12.98 8.62 23.87
CA VAL A 57 12.88 9.49 22.69
C VAL A 57 12.46 10.87 23.18
N ALA A 58 13.31 11.86 22.94
CA ALA A 58 12.90 13.24 23.14
C ALA A 58 12.20 13.69 21.87
N ALA A 59 10.95 14.13 21.95
CA ALA A 59 10.19 14.54 20.78
C ALA A 59 9.21 15.64 21.15
N ASP A 60 9.10 16.64 20.28
CA ASP A 60 7.99 17.58 20.34
C ASP A 60 6.67 16.81 20.13
N ARG A 61 5.57 17.33 20.69
CA ARG A 61 4.24 16.74 20.51
C ARG A 61 3.92 16.50 19.02
N ALA A 62 4.24 17.49 18.17
CA ALA A 62 4.00 17.38 16.73
C ALA A 62 4.79 16.23 16.11
N ALA A 63 6.08 16.06 16.46
CA ALA A 63 6.89 14.95 15.96
C ALA A 63 6.35 13.60 16.43
N ALA A 64 6.00 13.48 17.71
CA ALA A 64 5.45 12.23 18.26
C ALA A 64 4.13 11.85 17.57
N GLU A 65 3.21 12.81 17.39
CA GLU A 65 1.92 12.57 16.71
C GLU A 65 2.12 12.19 15.24
N LEU A 66 3.06 12.82 14.52
CA LEU A 66 3.41 12.46 13.13
C LEU A 66 4.01 11.05 13.01
N VAL A 67 4.71 10.60 14.05
CA VAL A 67 5.24 9.24 14.16
C VAL A 67 4.15 8.24 14.59
N GLY A 68 2.91 8.69 14.83
CA GLY A 68 1.75 7.84 15.11
C GLY A 68 1.44 7.67 16.60
N ALA A 69 2.12 8.42 17.47
CA ALA A 69 1.82 8.43 18.90
C ALA A 69 0.47 9.13 19.15
N ARG A 70 -0.53 8.36 19.62
CA ARG A 70 -1.84 8.91 20.00
C ARG A 70 -2.01 8.87 21.51
N LEU A 71 -2.36 10.01 22.11
CA LEU A 71 -2.64 10.09 23.54
C LEU A 71 -3.85 9.20 23.87
N ALA A 72 -3.64 8.20 24.72
CA ALA A 72 -4.71 7.33 25.20
C ALA A 72 -5.29 7.83 26.52
N ARG A 73 -4.41 8.27 27.44
CA ARG A 73 -4.78 8.79 28.77
C ARG A 73 -3.85 9.88 29.25
N GLY A 74 -4.36 10.74 30.13
CA GLY A 74 -3.62 11.84 30.74
C GLY A 74 -3.47 13.01 29.79
N ARG A 75 -2.26 13.58 29.72
CA ARG A 75 -1.95 14.73 28.87
C ARG A 75 -0.54 14.61 28.28
N TRP A 76 -0.29 15.35 27.19
CA TRP A 76 1.05 15.57 26.70
C TRP A 76 1.87 16.45 27.68
N PRO A 77 3.20 16.33 27.71
CA PRO A 77 4.07 17.20 28.51
C PRO A 77 3.85 18.66 28.08
N ALA A 78 3.55 19.53 29.04
CA ALA A 78 3.16 20.92 28.76
C ALA A 78 4.34 21.91 28.87
N ASP A 79 5.28 21.67 29.78
CA ASP A 79 6.35 22.60 30.13
C ASP A 79 7.73 21.97 30.06
N ALA A 80 8.68 22.72 29.48
CA ALA A 80 10.11 22.42 29.46
C ALA A 80 10.75 22.46 30.87
N ALA A 81 10.18 23.24 31.78
CA ALA A 81 10.72 23.46 33.13
C ALA A 81 10.37 22.34 34.11
N LEU A 82 9.40 21.49 33.78
CA LEU A 82 9.00 20.34 34.60
C LEU A 82 9.41 19.09 33.85
N ALA A 83 10.30 18.28 34.43
CA ALA A 83 10.73 17.01 33.84
C ALA A 83 9.53 16.05 33.70
N GLN A 84 8.83 16.14 32.57
CA GLN A 84 7.58 15.43 32.30
C GLN A 84 7.75 14.48 31.11
N ALA A 85 7.06 13.34 31.20
CA ALA A 85 7.11 12.30 30.19
C ALA A 85 5.74 11.73 29.86
N VAL A 86 5.68 11.07 28.71
CA VAL A 86 4.57 10.21 28.32
C VAL A 86 5.13 8.84 27.96
N ILE A 87 4.51 7.79 28.46
CA ILE A 87 4.97 6.42 28.25
C ILE A 87 4.05 5.69 27.28
N THR A 88 4.60 4.84 26.41
CA THR A 88 3.74 3.97 25.60
C THR A 88 3.16 2.82 26.42
N ALA A 89 1.95 2.37 26.09
CA ALA A 89 1.32 1.25 26.81
C ALA A 89 2.20 -0.02 26.89
N PRO A 90 2.92 -0.45 25.82
CA PRO A 90 3.85 -1.57 25.92
C PRO A 90 5.09 -1.28 26.80
N ALA A 91 5.61 -0.06 26.82
CA ALA A 91 6.69 0.33 27.73
C ALA A 91 6.24 0.30 29.20
N ALA A 92 5.03 0.76 29.48
CA ALA A 92 4.44 0.70 30.83
C ALA A 92 4.31 -0.76 31.32
N ARG A 93 3.81 -1.66 30.46
CA ARG A 93 3.76 -3.11 30.77
C ARG A 93 5.15 -3.69 31.01
N ARG A 94 6.16 -3.28 30.23
CA ARG A 94 7.55 -3.66 30.49
C ARG A 94 8.04 -3.15 31.84
N LEU A 95 7.55 -2.04 32.39
CA LEU A 95 7.88 -1.63 33.76
C LEU A 95 7.05 -2.33 34.84
N GLY A 96 6.23 -3.33 34.46
CA GLY A 96 5.30 -4.02 35.35
C GLY A 96 4.15 -3.12 35.83
N LEU A 97 3.85 -2.04 35.09
CA LEU A 97 2.75 -1.14 35.41
C LEU A 97 1.45 -1.69 34.81
N SER A 98 0.38 -1.62 35.59
CA SER A 98 -0.96 -1.91 35.09
C SER A 98 -1.36 -0.89 34.03
N PRO A 99 -2.19 -1.27 33.04
CA PRO A 99 -2.71 -0.32 32.05
C PRO A 99 -3.41 0.88 32.70
N ASP A 100 -4.04 0.67 33.86
CA ASP A 100 -4.81 1.64 34.62
C ASP A 100 -4.02 2.34 35.74
N VAL A 101 -2.69 2.43 35.60
CA VAL A 101 -1.85 3.15 36.56
C VAL A 101 -2.35 4.59 36.75
N ALA A 102 -2.45 5.03 38.01
CA ALA A 102 -2.81 6.40 38.34
C ALA A 102 -1.73 7.37 37.84
N LEU A 103 -2.15 8.46 37.20
CA LEU A 103 -1.28 9.52 36.70
C LEU A 103 -1.43 10.79 37.57
N PRO A 104 -0.37 11.57 37.80
CA PRO A 104 1.01 11.33 37.37
C PRO A 104 1.79 10.40 38.33
N PHE A 105 2.87 9.77 37.86
CA PHE A 105 3.80 9.02 38.70
C PHE A 105 5.26 9.29 38.34
N ALA A 106 6.18 9.15 39.29
CA ALA A 106 7.60 9.43 39.08
C ALA A 106 8.40 8.19 38.65
N LEU A 107 9.20 8.35 37.60
CA LEU A 107 10.26 7.45 37.16
C LEU A 107 11.61 8.09 37.41
N LEU A 108 12.62 7.27 37.67
CA LEU A 108 14.01 7.67 37.60
C LEU A 108 14.57 7.21 36.26
N VAL A 109 15.06 8.15 35.46
CA VAL A 109 15.70 7.91 34.16
C VAL A 109 17.11 8.46 34.25
N GLU A 110 18.13 7.61 34.15
CA GLU A 110 19.55 8.04 34.23
C GLU A 110 19.88 8.92 35.46
N GLY A 111 19.24 8.64 36.59
CA GLY A 111 19.44 9.40 37.83
C GLY A 111 18.57 10.66 37.98
N ALA A 112 17.82 11.07 36.95
CA ALA A 112 16.89 12.18 36.99
C ALA A 112 15.44 11.73 37.26
N THR A 113 14.72 12.51 38.08
CA THR A 113 13.32 12.24 38.40
C THR A 113 12.41 12.84 37.35
N ILE A 114 11.68 11.99 36.63
CA ILE A 114 10.78 12.38 35.55
C ILE A 114 9.35 11.96 35.90
N SER A 115 8.41 12.90 35.80
CA SER A 115 7.00 12.70 36.09
C SER A 115 6.24 12.26 34.83
N VAL A 116 5.73 11.03 34.82
CA VAL A 116 4.90 10.52 33.73
C VAL A 116 3.48 11.05 33.88
N VAL A 117 3.04 11.88 32.94
CA VAL A 117 1.75 12.59 32.96
C VAL A 117 0.72 12.02 31.99
N GLY A 118 1.12 11.04 31.15
CA GLY A 118 0.26 10.46 30.14
C GLY A 118 0.70 9.08 29.68
N VAL A 119 -0.25 8.38 29.05
CA VAL A 119 -0.02 7.10 28.37
C VAL A 119 -0.43 7.24 26.90
N VAL A 120 0.45 6.81 26.01
CA VAL A 120 0.23 6.81 24.56
C VAL A 120 -0.05 5.40 24.05
N ALA A 121 -1.01 5.31 23.14
CA ALA A 121 -1.24 4.13 22.33
C ALA A 121 -0.22 4.09 21.17
N PRO A 122 0.48 2.97 20.98
CA PRO A 122 1.39 2.83 19.86
C PRO A 122 0.62 2.64 18.54
N ASP A 123 1.22 3.06 17.44
CA ASP A 123 0.74 2.75 16.10
C ASP A 123 1.16 1.32 15.70
N PRO A 124 0.22 0.41 15.38
CA PRO A 124 0.55 -0.93 14.89
C PRO A 124 1.43 -0.94 13.63
N ALA A 125 1.35 0.11 12.81
CA ALA A 125 2.15 0.24 11.60
C ALA A 125 3.64 0.56 11.87
N ARG A 126 3.97 0.97 13.10
CA ARG A 126 5.31 1.39 13.52
C ARG A 126 5.72 0.74 14.85
N PRO A 127 5.94 -0.59 14.86
CA PRO A 127 6.26 -1.34 16.07
C PRO A 127 7.54 -0.87 16.78
N GLU A 128 8.48 -0.25 16.05
CA GLU A 128 9.73 0.29 16.58
C GLU A 128 9.51 1.37 17.65
N PHE A 129 8.41 2.13 17.59
CA PHE A 129 8.04 3.13 18.59
C PHE A 129 7.10 2.60 19.68
N SER A 130 6.78 1.30 19.67
CA SER A 130 5.80 0.74 20.61
C SER A 130 6.30 0.67 22.05
N GLY A 131 7.61 0.67 22.29
CA GLY A 131 8.22 0.42 23.61
C GLY A 131 9.02 1.59 24.17
N VAL A 132 8.69 2.83 23.81
CA VAL A 132 9.50 4.01 24.12
C VAL A 132 8.91 4.88 25.23
N LEU A 133 9.78 5.65 25.89
CA LEU A 133 9.41 6.76 26.77
C LEU A 133 9.60 8.07 26.00
N TYR A 134 8.53 8.85 25.82
CA TYR A 134 8.59 10.16 25.19
C TYR A 134 8.84 11.26 26.23
N LEU A 135 9.83 12.10 25.96
CA LEU A 135 10.17 13.29 26.75
C LEU A 135 10.06 14.53 25.87
N SER A 136 9.84 15.69 26.49
CA SER A 136 10.07 16.92 25.75
C SER A 136 11.57 17.09 25.47
N PRO A 137 11.95 17.66 24.32
CA PRO A 137 13.34 17.94 23.99
C PRO A 137 14.07 18.73 25.07
N GLU A 138 13.40 19.71 25.65
CA GLU A 138 13.94 20.59 26.66
C GLU A 138 14.16 19.83 27.98
N THR A 139 13.26 18.89 28.32
CA THR A 139 13.47 17.98 29.47
C THR A 139 14.68 17.09 29.23
N ALA A 140 14.85 16.56 28.01
CA ALA A 140 15.99 15.71 27.68
C ALA A 140 17.31 16.47 27.81
N VAL A 141 17.39 17.71 27.32
CA VAL A 141 18.60 18.55 27.43
C VAL A 141 18.94 18.93 28.87
N THR A 142 17.93 19.24 29.69
CA THR A 142 18.13 19.73 31.06
C THR A 142 18.30 18.62 32.10
N SER A 143 17.63 17.49 31.90
CA SER A 143 17.48 16.45 32.92
C SER A 143 18.23 15.16 32.58
N ILE A 144 18.61 14.93 31.32
CA ILE A 144 19.35 13.73 30.91
C ILE A 144 20.74 14.15 30.44
N ALA A 145 21.77 13.41 30.86
CA ALA A 145 23.13 13.67 30.41
C ALA A 145 23.20 13.60 28.88
N ALA A 146 23.91 14.54 28.26
CA ALA A 146 24.07 14.54 26.82
C ALA A 146 24.74 13.24 26.36
N ASP A 147 24.13 12.59 25.37
CA ASP A 147 24.71 11.43 24.70
C ASP A 147 25.35 11.90 23.40
N ASP A 148 26.67 11.76 23.30
CA ASP A 148 27.46 12.11 22.12
C ASP A 148 27.03 11.34 20.86
N ASN A 149 26.28 10.25 21.01
CA ASN A 149 25.74 9.46 19.91
C ASN A 149 24.23 9.66 19.68
N ALA A 150 23.58 10.63 20.33
CA ALA A 150 22.15 10.83 20.09
C ALA A 150 21.93 11.31 18.65
N VAL A 151 21.05 10.63 17.93
CA VAL A 151 20.67 11.02 16.56
C VAL A 151 19.41 11.87 16.66
N GLY A 152 19.53 13.14 16.28
CA GLY A 152 18.43 14.08 16.21
C GLY A 152 18.04 14.43 14.79
N GLY A 153 16.80 14.87 14.60
CA GLY A 153 16.29 15.27 13.31
C GLY A 153 14.92 15.93 13.37
N TYR A 154 14.34 16.09 12.18
CA TYR A 154 13.02 16.66 11.98
C TYR A 154 12.09 15.61 11.36
N VAL A 155 10.84 15.60 11.81
CA VAL A 155 9.74 14.94 11.10
C VAL A 155 8.84 16.04 10.55
N LEU A 156 8.68 16.05 9.24
CA LEU A 156 7.91 17.06 8.51
C LEU A 156 6.77 16.36 7.77
N GLU A 157 5.60 16.97 7.83
CA GLU A 157 4.40 16.62 7.07
C GLU A 157 4.28 17.59 5.89
N ALA A 158 4.13 17.03 4.70
CA ALA A 158 3.96 17.76 3.46
C ALA A 158 3.13 16.90 2.49
N GLU A 159 2.37 17.57 1.62
CA GLU A 159 1.65 16.95 0.52
C GLU A 159 2.58 16.08 -0.35
N PRO A 160 2.11 14.94 -0.88
CA PRO A 160 2.95 14.03 -1.67
C PRO A 160 3.74 14.70 -2.81
N ASP A 161 3.10 15.63 -3.53
CA ASP A 161 3.71 16.37 -4.65
C ASP A 161 4.77 17.40 -4.18
N ASP A 162 4.72 17.79 -2.92
CA ASP A 162 5.59 18.78 -2.30
C ASP A 162 6.78 18.16 -1.55
N GLN A 163 6.70 16.88 -1.19
CA GLN A 163 7.78 16.17 -0.50
C GLN A 163 9.15 16.31 -1.19
N PRO A 164 9.28 16.22 -2.53
CA PRO A 164 10.56 16.43 -3.20
C PRO A 164 11.10 17.87 -3.11
N ARG A 165 10.22 18.87 -2.99
CA ARG A 165 10.61 20.28 -2.79
C ARG A 165 11.12 20.48 -1.37
N VAL A 166 10.36 20.00 -0.38
CA VAL A 166 10.77 20.02 1.04
C VAL A 166 12.09 19.27 1.23
N ALA A 167 12.27 18.13 0.57
CA ALA A 167 13.50 17.34 0.63
C ALA A 167 14.75 18.12 0.19
N ARG A 168 14.61 19.06 -0.75
CA ARG A 168 15.73 19.90 -1.22
C ARG A 168 15.92 21.13 -0.32
N ALA A 169 14.82 21.69 0.19
CA ALA A 169 14.84 22.92 0.97
C ALA A 169 15.20 22.68 2.46
N ALA A 170 14.74 21.59 3.06
CA ALA A 170 14.92 21.31 4.48
C ALA A 170 16.39 21.19 4.92
N PRO A 171 17.30 20.52 4.18
CA PRO A 171 18.73 20.53 4.51
C PRO A 171 19.35 21.92 4.50
N LEU A 172 18.95 22.78 3.55
CA LEU A 172 19.42 24.16 3.42
C LEU A 172 18.90 25.03 4.58
N ALA A 173 17.65 24.84 4.99
CA ALA A 173 17.05 25.56 6.11
C ALA A 173 17.62 25.11 7.47
N ALA A 174 17.87 23.82 7.63
CA ALA A 174 18.44 23.25 8.85
C ALA A 174 19.90 23.67 9.03
N ARG A 175 20.75 23.48 8.00
CA ARG A 175 22.18 23.77 8.08
C ARG A 175 22.71 24.46 6.81
N PRO A 176 22.53 25.79 6.68
CA PRO A 176 22.92 26.53 5.49
C PRO A 176 24.40 26.38 5.11
N ALA A 177 25.30 26.32 6.11
CA ALA A 177 26.74 26.22 5.90
C ALA A 177 27.21 24.82 5.44
N ALA A 178 26.42 23.77 5.63
CA ALA A 178 26.79 22.40 5.26
C ALA A 178 25.54 21.51 5.07
N PRO A 179 24.71 21.76 4.03
CA PRO A 179 23.44 21.06 3.84
C PRO A 179 23.62 19.56 3.61
N GLY A 180 24.73 19.14 2.99
CA GLY A 180 25.03 17.72 2.73
C GLY A 180 25.28 16.87 3.98
N ARG A 181 25.34 17.47 5.18
CA ARG A 181 25.40 16.74 6.46
C ARG A 181 24.04 16.39 7.03
N VAL A 182 22.95 16.85 6.42
CA VAL A 182 21.57 16.55 6.83
C VAL A 182 21.02 15.48 5.88
N GLY A 183 20.79 14.28 6.40
CA GLY A 183 20.14 13.21 5.66
C GLY A 183 18.64 13.49 5.51
N VAL A 184 18.07 13.14 4.36
CA VAL A 184 16.63 13.24 4.11
C VAL A 184 16.09 11.86 3.81
N LEU A 185 15.09 11.44 4.56
CA LEU A 185 14.37 10.19 4.36
C LEU A 185 12.96 10.51 3.88
N LEU A 186 12.67 10.16 2.64
CA LEU A 186 11.30 10.24 2.10
C LEU A 186 10.64 8.87 2.28
N PRO A 187 9.38 8.83 2.72
CA PRO A 187 8.59 7.62 2.58
C PRO A 187 8.60 7.19 1.09
N PRO A 188 8.64 5.87 0.80
CA PRO A 188 8.47 5.41 -0.57
C PRO A 188 7.14 5.91 -1.11
N ASP A 189 7.16 6.46 -2.32
CA ASP A 189 5.99 7.06 -2.94
C ASP A 189 4.85 6.03 -3.01
N PRO A 190 3.70 6.30 -2.36
CA PRO A 190 2.58 5.37 -2.34
C PRO A 190 2.01 5.12 -3.74
N VAL A 191 2.15 6.06 -4.68
CA VAL A 191 1.71 5.89 -6.07
C VAL A 191 2.60 4.87 -6.78
N VAL A 192 3.92 5.02 -6.66
CA VAL A 192 4.88 4.09 -7.28
C VAL A 192 4.70 2.67 -6.74
N LEU A 193 4.48 2.50 -5.43
CA LEU A 193 4.26 1.18 -4.85
C LEU A 193 2.94 0.56 -5.34
N ARG A 194 1.87 1.35 -5.44
CA ARG A 194 0.58 0.89 -5.97
C ARG A 194 0.68 0.49 -7.43
N ASP A 195 1.29 1.33 -8.27
CA ASP A 195 1.47 1.07 -9.71
C ASP A 195 2.27 -0.22 -9.95
N LEU A 196 3.30 -0.48 -9.14
CA LEU A 196 4.10 -1.70 -9.22
C LEU A 196 3.29 -2.96 -8.88
N VAL A 197 2.44 -2.89 -7.85
CA VAL A 197 1.60 -4.02 -7.43
C VAL A 197 0.45 -4.23 -8.40
N GLU A 198 -0.27 -3.17 -8.76
CA GLU A 198 -1.38 -3.21 -9.71
C GLU A 198 -0.93 -3.67 -11.09
N GLY A 199 0.22 -3.18 -11.57
CA GLY A 199 0.80 -3.61 -12.84
C GLY A 199 1.09 -5.11 -12.90
N ARG A 200 1.64 -5.68 -11.82
CA ARG A 200 1.91 -7.13 -11.71
C ARG A 200 0.62 -7.94 -11.66
N LEU A 201 -0.36 -7.53 -10.84
CA LEU A 201 -1.66 -8.21 -10.76
C LEU A 201 -2.35 -8.20 -12.12
N ARG A 202 -2.31 -7.06 -12.83
CA ARG A 202 -2.90 -6.92 -14.15
C ARG A 202 -2.32 -7.94 -15.12
N ILE A 203 -1.01 -8.07 -15.19
CA ILE A 203 -0.36 -9.04 -16.09
C ILE A 203 -0.81 -10.47 -15.78
N VAL A 204 -0.88 -10.85 -14.50
CA VAL A 204 -1.31 -12.20 -14.10
C VAL A 204 -2.76 -12.45 -14.49
N VAL A 205 -3.67 -11.52 -14.18
CA VAL A 205 -5.10 -11.66 -14.47
C VAL A 205 -5.36 -11.71 -15.97
N PHE A 206 -4.76 -10.79 -16.75
CA PHE A 206 -4.88 -10.81 -18.21
C PHE A 206 -4.21 -12.04 -18.82
N GLY A 207 -3.09 -12.51 -18.26
CA GLY A 207 -2.42 -13.73 -18.70
C GLY A 207 -3.31 -14.96 -18.54
N VAL A 208 -3.89 -15.15 -17.36
CA VAL A 208 -4.83 -16.27 -17.09
C VAL A 208 -6.08 -16.14 -17.97
N GLY A 209 -6.63 -14.92 -18.09
CA GLY A 209 -7.78 -14.65 -18.95
C GLY A 209 -7.51 -14.94 -20.44
N ALA A 210 -6.32 -14.61 -20.94
CA ALA A 210 -5.92 -14.89 -22.32
C ALA A 210 -5.80 -16.41 -22.57
N VAL A 211 -5.17 -17.15 -21.65
CA VAL A 211 -5.08 -18.62 -21.75
C VAL A 211 -6.47 -19.25 -21.73
N ALA A 212 -7.34 -18.85 -20.79
CA ALA A 212 -8.72 -19.32 -20.72
C ALA A 212 -9.51 -18.98 -22.00
N GLY A 213 -9.31 -17.79 -22.56
CA GLY A 213 -9.92 -17.35 -23.82
C GLY A 213 -9.49 -18.22 -25.00
N VAL A 214 -8.19 -18.53 -25.12
CA VAL A 214 -7.67 -19.44 -26.16
C VAL A 214 -8.29 -20.82 -26.03
N LEU A 215 -8.35 -21.37 -24.81
CA LEU A 215 -8.99 -22.67 -24.55
C LEU A 215 -10.47 -22.65 -24.95
N GLY A 216 -11.19 -21.55 -24.67
CA GLY A 216 -12.56 -21.34 -25.12
C GLY A 216 -12.70 -21.38 -26.65
N VAL A 217 -11.86 -20.63 -27.38
CA VAL A 217 -11.83 -20.62 -28.85
C VAL A 217 -11.59 -22.01 -29.42
N VAL A 218 -10.58 -22.72 -28.89
CA VAL A 218 -10.26 -24.09 -29.32
C VAL A 218 -11.43 -25.03 -29.05
N SER A 219 -12.08 -24.91 -27.90
CA SER A 219 -13.23 -25.75 -27.53
C SER A 219 -14.40 -25.57 -28.51
N VAL A 220 -14.73 -24.31 -28.85
CA VAL A 220 -15.76 -24.00 -29.86
C VAL A 220 -15.36 -24.56 -31.23
N ALA A 221 -14.11 -24.36 -31.65
CA ALA A 221 -13.63 -24.84 -32.94
C ALA A 221 -13.70 -26.37 -33.07
N VAL A 222 -13.29 -27.10 -32.02
CA VAL A 222 -13.36 -28.57 -31.98
C VAL A 222 -14.82 -29.03 -32.02
N ASN A 223 -15.71 -28.42 -31.23
CA ASN A 223 -17.13 -28.78 -31.24
C ASN A 223 -17.77 -28.56 -32.63
N SER A 224 -17.53 -27.39 -33.23
CA SER A 224 -18.03 -27.09 -34.58
C SER A 224 -17.43 -28.04 -35.64
N TRP A 225 -16.17 -28.42 -35.51
CA TRP A 225 -15.56 -29.41 -36.39
C TRP A 225 -16.25 -30.77 -36.31
N THR A 226 -16.50 -31.27 -35.10
CA THR A 226 -17.19 -32.55 -34.89
C THR A 226 -18.60 -32.52 -35.48
N SER A 227 -19.36 -31.44 -35.28
CA SER A 227 -20.69 -31.24 -35.88
C SER A 227 -20.66 -31.33 -37.42
N VAL A 228 -19.64 -30.75 -38.07
CA VAL A 228 -19.46 -30.85 -39.53
C VAL A 228 -19.21 -32.29 -39.97
N VAL A 229 -18.41 -33.05 -39.20
CA VAL A 229 -18.11 -34.46 -39.51
C VAL A 229 -19.36 -35.34 -39.37
N GLU A 230 -20.13 -35.18 -38.29
CA GLU A 230 -21.35 -35.94 -38.03
C GLU A 230 -22.42 -35.71 -39.10
N ARG A 231 -22.54 -34.46 -39.58
CA ARG A 231 -23.54 -34.08 -40.59
C ARG A 231 -22.99 -34.05 -42.03
N ARG A 232 -21.89 -34.75 -42.30
CA ARG A 232 -21.25 -34.76 -43.64
C ARG A 232 -22.18 -35.16 -44.78
N VAL A 233 -23.01 -36.18 -44.56
CA VAL A 233 -23.97 -36.66 -45.58
C VAL A 233 -25.01 -35.59 -45.87
N GLU A 234 -25.55 -34.94 -44.83
CA GLU A 234 -26.51 -33.84 -44.99
C GLU A 234 -25.91 -32.68 -45.79
N LEU A 235 -24.68 -32.27 -45.47
CA LEU A 235 -23.96 -31.22 -46.19
C LEU A 235 -23.73 -31.56 -47.66
N ALA A 236 -23.37 -32.82 -47.96
CA ALA A 236 -23.22 -33.32 -49.33
C ALA A 236 -24.54 -33.26 -50.11
N THR A 237 -25.65 -33.68 -49.49
CA THR A 237 -26.98 -33.61 -50.09
C THR A 237 -27.40 -32.16 -50.36
N ARG A 238 -27.15 -31.23 -49.43
CA ARG A 238 -27.43 -29.79 -49.62
C ARG A 238 -26.61 -29.19 -50.77
N MET A 239 -25.37 -29.63 -50.97
CA MET A 239 -24.54 -29.20 -52.10
C MET A 239 -25.02 -29.79 -53.43
N ALA A 240 -25.49 -31.04 -53.45
CA ALA A 240 -26.09 -31.67 -54.63
C ALA A 240 -27.39 -30.96 -55.06
N LEU A 241 -28.12 -30.36 -54.11
CA LEU A 241 -29.29 -29.52 -54.36
C LEU A 241 -28.95 -28.08 -54.80
N GLY A 242 -27.67 -27.74 -54.95
CA GLY A 242 -27.21 -26.45 -55.48
C GLY A 242 -26.71 -25.44 -54.44
N SER A 243 -26.58 -25.80 -53.15
CA SER A 243 -25.94 -24.94 -52.17
C SER A 243 -24.43 -24.86 -52.42
N THR A 244 -23.85 -23.65 -52.36
CA THR A 244 -22.39 -23.50 -52.49
C THR A 244 -21.70 -23.79 -51.16
N ALA A 245 -20.53 -24.45 -51.23
CA ALA A 245 -19.65 -24.67 -50.09
C ALA A 245 -19.36 -23.40 -49.27
N ARG A 246 -19.22 -22.25 -49.96
CA ARG A 246 -19.02 -20.94 -49.32
C ARG A 246 -20.21 -20.52 -48.46
N ARG A 247 -21.44 -20.77 -48.91
CA ARG A 247 -22.66 -20.42 -48.17
C ARG A 247 -22.78 -21.26 -46.90
N LEU A 248 -22.57 -22.57 -47.03
CA LEU A 248 -22.54 -23.48 -45.87
C LEU A 248 -21.41 -23.13 -44.89
N GLY A 249 -20.23 -22.75 -45.41
CA GLY A 249 -19.12 -22.25 -44.59
C GLY A 249 -19.47 -20.96 -43.83
N SER A 250 -20.15 -20.01 -44.46
CA SER A 250 -20.58 -18.77 -43.78
C SER A 250 -21.63 -19.03 -42.70
N GLU A 251 -22.50 -20.03 -42.88
CA GLU A 251 -23.48 -20.45 -41.86
C GLU A 251 -22.77 -20.95 -40.59
N ILE A 252 -21.71 -21.74 -40.74
CA ILE A 252 -20.89 -22.23 -39.62
C ILE A 252 -20.19 -21.08 -38.88
N VAL A 253 -19.64 -20.10 -39.61
CA VAL A 253 -19.01 -18.93 -38.97
C VAL A 253 -20.05 -18.12 -38.20
N VAL A 254 -21.26 -17.94 -38.76
CA VAL A 254 -22.35 -17.25 -38.07
C VAL A 254 -22.80 -18.00 -36.82
N GLU A 255 -22.98 -19.33 -36.90
CA GLU A 255 -23.32 -20.16 -35.75
C GLU A 255 -22.27 -20.04 -34.64
N ALA A 256 -20.99 -20.18 -34.98
CA ALA A 256 -19.90 -20.01 -34.02
C ALA A 256 -19.81 -18.58 -33.46
N SER A 257 -20.11 -17.56 -34.26
CA SER A 257 -20.18 -16.16 -33.82
C SER A 257 -21.33 -15.91 -32.85
N LEU A 258 -22.48 -16.56 -33.03
CA LEU A 258 -23.63 -16.51 -32.12
C LEU A 258 -23.32 -17.22 -30.79
N VAL A 259 -22.60 -18.35 -30.83
CA VAL A 259 -22.07 -18.99 -29.62
C VAL A 259 -21.10 -18.04 -28.90
N GLY A 260 -20.22 -17.37 -29.64
CA GLY A 260 -19.31 -16.34 -29.11
C GLY A 260 -20.05 -15.15 -28.50
N LEU A 261 -21.14 -14.69 -29.13
CA LEU A 261 -22.02 -13.64 -28.61
C LEU A 261 -22.62 -14.05 -27.26
N ALA A 262 -23.20 -15.25 -27.20
CA ALA A 262 -23.80 -15.78 -25.98
C ALA A 262 -22.76 -15.94 -24.87
N ALA A 263 -21.58 -16.48 -25.19
CA ALA A 263 -20.47 -16.62 -24.25
C ALA A 263 -19.97 -15.25 -23.75
N GLY A 264 -19.88 -14.25 -24.63
CA GLY A 264 -19.49 -12.88 -24.26
C GLY A 264 -20.51 -12.23 -23.33
N LEU A 265 -21.81 -12.35 -23.62
CA LEU A 265 -22.88 -11.84 -22.75
C LEU A 265 -22.88 -12.52 -21.38
N LEU A 266 -22.74 -13.85 -21.35
CA LEU A 266 -22.65 -14.63 -20.11
C LEU A 266 -21.38 -14.29 -19.32
N GLY A 267 -20.25 -14.11 -19.99
CA GLY A 267 -18.99 -13.72 -19.36
C GLY A 267 -19.06 -12.33 -18.73
N VAL A 268 -19.65 -11.35 -19.43
CA VAL A 268 -19.86 -9.99 -18.90
C VAL A 268 -20.80 -10.01 -17.71
N THR A 269 -21.94 -10.70 -17.80
CA THR A 269 -22.89 -10.79 -16.68
C THR A 269 -22.25 -11.47 -15.47
N ALA A 270 -21.59 -12.62 -15.65
CA ALA A 270 -20.89 -13.29 -14.56
C ALA A 270 -19.77 -12.43 -13.95
N GLY A 271 -18.99 -11.73 -14.77
CA GLY A 271 -17.91 -10.84 -14.32
C GLY A 271 -18.43 -9.64 -13.53
N LEU A 272 -19.49 -8.98 -14.01
CA LEU A 272 -20.13 -7.87 -13.31
C LEU A 272 -20.75 -8.33 -11.99
N THR A 273 -21.53 -9.41 -11.99
CA THR A 273 -22.16 -9.94 -10.78
C THR A 273 -21.11 -10.38 -9.76
N GLY A 274 -20.06 -11.07 -10.19
CA GLY A 274 -18.95 -11.47 -9.33
C GLY A 274 -18.21 -10.27 -8.72
N GLY A 275 -17.93 -9.25 -9.54
CA GLY A 275 -17.30 -8.01 -9.08
C GLY A 275 -18.14 -7.24 -8.07
N VAL A 276 -19.45 -7.08 -8.33
CA VAL A 276 -20.39 -6.42 -7.41
C VAL A 276 -20.49 -7.19 -6.09
N LEU A 277 -20.63 -8.52 -6.14
CA LEU A 277 -20.71 -9.35 -4.93
C LEU A 277 -19.42 -9.25 -4.10
N PHE A 278 -18.26 -9.32 -4.76
CA PHE A 278 -16.98 -9.20 -4.08
C PHE A 278 -16.80 -7.82 -3.42
N GLY A 279 -17.16 -6.75 -4.14
CA GLY A 279 -17.11 -5.38 -3.62
C GLY A 279 -18.04 -5.17 -2.43
N ALA A 280 -19.26 -5.74 -2.49
CA ALA A 280 -20.23 -5.67 -1.40
C ALA A 280 -19.72 -6.38 -0.12
N LEU A 281 -19.06 -7.54 -0.27
CA LEU A 281 -18.52 -8.30 0.87
C LEU A 281 -17.33 -7.61 1.55
N HIS A 282 -16.55 -6.80 0.83
CA HIS A 282 -15.33 -6.15 1.33
C HIS A 282 -15.46 -4.63 1.51
N ALA A 283 -16.66 -4.08 1.33
CA ALA A 283 -16.94 -2.64 1.36
C ALA A 283 -16.01 -1.82 0.43
N TRP A 284 -15.70 -2.36 -0.74
CA TRP A 284 -14.83 -1.70 -1.73
C TRP A 284 -15.65 -0.98 -2.81
N PRO A 285 -15.30 0.27 -3.16
CA PRO A 285 -15.96 0.99 -4.25
C PRO A 285 -15.63 0.31 -5.59
N MET A 286 -16.63 -0.31 -6.21
CA MET A 286 -16.48 -0.93 -7.53
C MET A 286 -16.83 0.07 -8.62
N ALA A 287 -15.85 0.37 -9.48
CA ALA A 287 -16.03 1.17 -10.68
C ALA A 287 -15.88 0.29 -11.91
N PHE A 288 -16.92 0.24 -12.75
CA PHE A 288 -16.89 -0.47 -14.02
C PHE A 288 -16.83 0.55 -15.16
N SER A 289 -15.95 0.31 -16.13
CA SER A 289 -15.89 1.14 -17.33
C SER A 289 -17.09 0.84 -18.23
N ALA A 290 -17.78 1.88 -18.71
CA ALA A 290 -18.88 1.70 -19.67
C ALA A 290 -18.44 0.99 -20.96
N TRP A 291 -17.16 1.07 -21.31
CA TRP A 291 -16.59 0.47 -22.51
C TRP A 291 -16.16 -1.00 -22.34
N SER A 292 -15.95 -1.49 -21.11
CA SER A 292 -15.45 -2.86 -20.92
C SER A 292 -16.46 -3.92 -21.34
N SER A 293 -17.74 -3.71 -21.04
CA SER A 293 -18.83 -4.63 -21.39
C SER A 293 -19.01 -4.81 -22.90
N PRO A 294 -19.22 -3.75 -23.71
CA PRO A 294 -19.37 -3.93 -25.16
C PRO A 294 -18.10 -4.49 -25.81
N LEU A 295 -16.91 -4.12 -25.31
CA LEU A 295 -15.65 -4.65 -25.83
C LEU A 295 -15.50 -6.15 -25.57
N ALA A 296 -15.88 -6.62 -24.37
CA ALA A 296 -15.86 -8.04 -24.03
C ALA A 296 -16.85 -8.86 -24.87
N VAL A 297 -18.06 -8.33 -25.10
CA VAL A 297 -19.04 -8.98 -25.99
C VAL A 297 -18.52 -9.05 -27.42
N ALA A 298 -17.97 -7.94 -27.95
CA ALA A 298 -17.37 -7.90 -29.28
C ALA A 298 -16.19 -8.88 -29.41
N ALA A 299 -15.34 -8.97 -28.38
CA ALA A 299 -14.25 -9.94 -28.34
C ALA A 299 -14.78 -11.39 -28.37
N GLY A 300 -15.88 -11.68 -27.67
CA GLY A 300 -16.56 -12.99 -27.73
C GLY A 300 -17.07 -13.35 -29.12
N VAL A 301 -17.73 -12.41 -29.80
CA VAL A 301 -18.19 -12.57 -31.19
C VAL A 301 -17.01 -12.85 -32.13
N LEU A 302 -15.94 -12.04 -32.03
CA LEU A 302 -14.72 -12.22 -32.83
C LEU A 302 -14.05 -13.56 -32.57
N ALA A 303 -13.94 -13.96 -31.30
CA ALA A 303 -13.41 -15.26 -30.89
C ALA A 303 -14.21 -16.42 -31.48
N GLY A 304 -15.55 -16.34 -31.43
CA GLY A 304 -16.45 -17.31 -32.06
C GLY A 304 -16.29 -17.36 -33.59
N ALA A 305 -16.23 -16.20 -34.24
CA ALA A 305 -15.99 -16.11 -35.68
C ALA A 305 -14.67 -16.78 -36.07
N LEU A 306 -13.58 -16.49 -35.33
CA LEU A 306 -12.26 -17.09 -35.54
C LEU A 306 -12.28 -18.61 -35.33
N ALA A 307 -12.96 -19.09 -34.29
CA ALA A 307 -13.15 -20.51 -34.03
C ALA A 307 -13.85 -21.22 -35.21
N GLY A 308 -14.85 -20.57 -35.81
CA GLY A 308 -15.62 -21.09 -36.95
C GLY A 308 -14.87 -21.14 -38.28
N LEU A 309 -13.75 -20.43 -38.44
CA LEU A 309 -13.02 -20.36 -39.73
C LEU A 309 -12.45 -21.71 -40.18
N VAL A 310 -11.90 -22.48 -39.24
CA VAL A 310 -11.31 -23.81 -39.53
C VAL A 310 -12.39 -24.80 -40.00
N PRO A 311 -13.50 -25.02 -39.25
CA PRO A 311 -14.57 -25.92 -39.70
C PRO A 311 -15.28 -25.40 -40.96
N ALA A 312 -15.44 -24.09 -41.15
CA ALA A 312 -15.98 -23.53 -42.38
C ALA A 312 -15.13 -23.88 -43.62
N ARG A 313 -13.79 -23.84 -43.49
CA ARG A 313 -12.87 -24.31 -44.53
C ARG A 313 -13.01 -25.81 -44.78
N GLN A 314 -13.27 -26.58 -43.73
CA GLN A 314 -13.45 -28.03 -43.86
C GLN A 314 -14.71 -28.38 -44.65
N THR A 315 -15.80 -27.64 -44.48
CA THR A 315 -17.02 -27.78 -45.29
C THR A 315 -16.75 -27.58 -46.78
N ALA A 316 -15.85 -26.65 -47.13
CA ALA A 316 -15.46 -26.44 -48.52
C ALA A 316 -14.62 -27.57 -49.13
N ARG A 317 -14.13 -28.50 -48.31
CA ARG A 317 -13.37 -29.68 -48.76
C ARG A 317 -14.22 -30.94 -48.90
N VAL A 318 -15.53 -30.85 -48.62
CA VAL A 318 -16.44 -31.97 -48.78
C VAL A 318 -16.75 -32.14 -50.27
N ASP A 319 -16.40 -33.29 -50.85
CA ASP A 319 -16.78 -33.67 -52.21
C ASP A 319 -18.14 -34.41 -52.18
N PRO A 320 -19.23 -33.82 -52.70
CA PRO A 320 -20.56 -34.43 -52.67
C PRO A 320 -20.60 -35.78 -53.37
N ALA A 321 -19.86 -35.95 -54.47
CA ALA A 321 -19.89 -37.18 -55.27
C ALA A 321 -19.22 -38.34 -54.53
N LEU A 322 -18.13 -38.07 -53.79
CA LEU A 322 -17.46 -39.08 -52.97
C LEU A 322 -18.29 -39.45 -51.73
N VAL A 323 -18.88 -38.48 -51.04
CA VAL A 323 -19.64 -38.73 -49.81
C VAL A 323 -20.92 -39.51 -50.08
N LEU A 324 -21.62 -39.26 -51.19
CA LEU A 324 -22.86 -39.95 -51.53
C LEU A 324 -22.66 -41.34 -52.18
N ARG A 325 -21.43 -41.65 -52.61
CA ARG A 325 -21.07 -42.97 -53.17
C ARG A 325 -20.46 -43.92 -52.14
N ALA A 326 -20.01 -43.40 -51.01
CA ALA A 326 -19.52 -44.23 -49.92
C ALA A 326 -20.68 -45.08 -49.38
N PRO A 327 -20.52 -46.42 -49.25
CA PRO A 327 -21.56 -47.32 -48.78
C PRO A 327 -21.94 -47.08 -47.31
#